data_AF-A0A820VC51-F1
#
_entry.id   AF-A0A820VC51-F1
#
_cell.length_a   1.000
_cell.length_b   1.000
_cell.length_c   1.000
_cell.angle_alpha   90.00
_cell.angle_beta   90.00
_cell.angle_gamma   90.00
#
_symmetry.space_group_name_H-M   'P 1'
#
loop_
_entity.id
_entity.type
_entity.pdbx_description
1 polymer ?
#
loop_
_entity_poly.entity_id
_entity_poly.type
_entity_poly.pdbx_seq_one_letter_code
_entity_poly.pdbx_strand_id
1 'polypeptide(L)'
;MECKSFIEQALQLSSGITINADCFLPALIYVVLKAKPPRLHSNIQFLSNFSQPNGEQLYYLANLDSAVRFIGLLEAEHLGLSSNDFSLYMRGEPVLPSKFVSLFDYSLENDSNIQQLRKISLQYSQIEHNCEKFNENILDFNQRLTQTVTDTNELLNGSYTRYSYFEQIPQAIKHGNNDKKIVDILDQSAADNEYLPEPLSPEIVIQQNIKQ
;
A
#
# COMPACT_ATOMS: atom_id res chain seq x y z
N MET A 1 -36.41 4.07 -24.38
CA MET A 1 -36.70 2.73 -24.95
C MET A 1 -35.48 2.09 -25.59
N GLU A 2 -34.62 2.85 -26.28
CA GLU A 2 -33.41 2.30 -26.93
C GLU A 2 -32.52 1.43 -26.02
N CYS A 3 -32.26 1.86 -24.78
CA CYS A 3 -31.47 1.08 -23.81
C CYS A 3 -32.07 -0.32 -23.54
N LYS A 4 -33.40 -0.42 -23.41
CA LYS A 4 -34.11 -1.69 -23.25
C LYS A 4 -33.84 -2.61 -24.44
N SER A 5 -34.03 -2.10 -25.66
CA SER A 5 -33.82 -2.86 -26.89
C SER A 5 -32.38 -3.35 -27.05
N PHE A 6 -31.38 -2.54 -26.66
CA PHE A 6 -29.98 -2.98 -26.67
C PHE A 6 -29.70 -4.09 -25.65
N ILE A 7 -30.25 -3.98 -24.44
CA ILE A 7 -30.10 -5.04 -23.42
C ILE A 7 -30.75 -6.33 -23.92
N GLU A 8 -31.96 -6.24 -24.47
CA GLU A 8 -32.69 -7.39 -25.02
C GLU A 8 -31.91 -8.05 -26.17
N GLN A 9 -31.40 -7.25 -27.11
CA GLN A 9 -30.57 -7.75 -28.21
C GLN A 9 -29.29 -8.43 -27.70
N ALA A 10 -28.61 -7.83 -26.72
CA ALA A 10 -27.40 -8.41 -26.14
C ALA A 10 -27.67 -9.76 -25.46
N LEU A 11 -28.79 -9.87 -24.73
CA LEU A 11 -29.22 -11.11 -24.08
C LEU A 11 -29.59 -12.20 -25.09
N GLN A 12 -30.28 -11.85 -26.18
CA GLN A 12 -30.60 -12.81 -27.24
C GLN A 12 -29.34 -13.38 -27.88
N LEU A 13 -28.33 -12.54 -28.13
CA LEU A 13 -27.06 -12.96 -28.70
C LEU A 13 -26.25 -13.86 -27.75
N SER A 14 -26.31 -13.62 -26.43
CA SER A 14 -25.53 -14.40 -25.46
C SER A 14 -26.15 -15.75 -25.11
N SER A 15 -27.48 -15.83 -25.04
CA SER A 15 -28.17 -16.93 -24.37
C SER A 15 -28.89 -17.88 -25.32
N GLY A 16 -29.11 -17.49 -26.59
CA GLY A 16 -29.81 -18.30 -27.60
C GLY A 16 -31.26 -18.66 -27.26
N ILE A 17 -31.78 -18.18 -26.12
CA ILE A 17 -33.09 -18.48 -25.55
C ILE A 17 -33.93 -17.19 -25.57
N THR A 18 -35.26 -17.34 -25.59
CA THR A 18 -36.19 -16.21 -25.44
C THR A 18 -35.94 -15.48 -24.12
N ILE A 19 -35.80 -14.15 -24.20
CA ILE A 19 -35.59 -13.29 -23.04
C ILE A 19 -36.79 -13.43 -22.11
N ASN A 20 -36.54 -13.90 -20.89
CA ASN A 20 -37.52 -13.84 -19.80
C ASN A 20 -37.18 -12.66 -18.86
N ALA A 21 -38.11 -12.32 -17.97
CA ALA A 21 -37.93 -11.22 -17.02
C ALA A 21 -36.73 -11.46 -16.06
N ASP A 22 -36.49 -12.72 -15.70
CA ASP A 22 -35.41 -13.14 -14.79
C ASP A 22 -34.01 -12.93 -15.38
N CYS A 23 -33.88 -12.92 -16.72
CA CYS A 23 -32.65 -12.55 -17.41
C CYS A 23 -32.52 -11.03 -17.58
N PHE A 24 -33.63 -10.33 -17.77
CA PHE A 24 -33.62 -8.90 -18.08
C PHE A 24 -33.26 -8.03 -16.89
N LEU A 25 -33.86 -8.25 -15.71
CA LEU A 25 -33.66 -7.38 -14.56
C LEU A 25 -32.20 -7.36 -14.06
N PRO A 26 -31.49 -8.49 -13.90
CA PRO A 26 -30.08 -8.49 -13.54
C PRO A 26 -29.20 -7.76 -14.57
N ALA A 27 -29.50 -7.91 -15.87
CA ALA A 27 -28.79 -7.19 -16.92
C ALA A 27 -29.03 -5.68 -16.85
N LEU A 28 -30.27 -5.25 -16.57
CA LEU A 28 -30.59 -3.85 -16.36
C LEU A 28 -29.85 -3.27 -15.15
N ILE A 29 -29.83 -3.97 -14.01
CA ILE A 29 -29.06 -3.59 -12.82
C ILE A 29 -27.59 -3.37 -13.18
N TYR A 30 -26.99 -4.32 -13.91
CA TYR A 30 -25.60 -4.22 -14.36
C TYR A 30 -25.35 -2.99 -15.25
N VAL A 31 -26.23 -2.72 -16.22
CA VAL A 31 -26.11 -1.54 -17.09
C VAL A 31 -26.22 -0.25 -16.29
N VAL A 32 -27.14 -0.16 -15.32
CA VAL A 32 -27.27 1.03 -14.45
C VAL A 32 -26.01 1.26 -13.64
N LEU A 33 -25.43 0.20 -13.04
CA LEU A 33 -24.18 0.27 -12.28
C LEU A 33 -23.00 0.74 -13.13
N LYS A 34 -22.90 0.25 -14.37
CA LYS A 34 -21.79 0.62 -15.28
C LYS A 34 -21.96 1.99 -15.89
N ALA A 35 -23.18 2.35 -16.31
CA ALA A 35 -23.45 3.64 -16.94
C ALA A 35 -23.41 4.81 -15.95
N LYS A 36 -23.71 4.57 -14.66
CA LYS A 36 -23.76 5.60 -13.61
C LYS A 36 -24.54 6.85 -14.05
N PRO A 37 -25.79 6.71 -14.53
CA PRO A 37 -26.50 7.80 -15.17
C PRO A 37 -26.74 8.96 -14.18
N PRO A 38 -26.49 10.21 -14.58
CA PRO A 38 -26.61 11.37 -13.70
C PRO A 38 -28.08 11.62 -13.34
N ARG A 39 -28.33 12.05 -12.10
CA ARG A 39 -29.66 12.44 -11.59
C ARG A 39 -30.73 11.35 -11.75
N LEU A 40 -30.33 10.08 -11.72
CA LEU A 40 -31.21 8.93 -11.97
C LEU A 40 -32.48 8.96 -11.12
N HIS A 41 -32.36 9.13 -9.80
CA HIS A 41 -33.49 9.16 -8.89
C HIS A 41 -34.49 10.29 -9.24
N SER A 42 -33.99 11.50 -9.48
CA SER A 42 -34.83 12.64 -9.87
C SER A 42 -35.50 12.42 -11.23
N ASN A 43 -34.80 11.83 -12.19
CA ASN A 43 -35.36 11.54 -13.52
C ASN A 43 -36.47 10.49 -13.45
N ILE A 44 -36.30 9.43 -12.65
CA ILE A 44 -37.34 8.42 -12.43
C ILE A 44 -38.56 9.07 -11.78
N GLN A 45 -38.38 9.85 -10.72
CA GLN A 45 -39.48 10.54 -10.04
C GLN A 45 -40.22 11.50 -10.97
N PHE A 46 -39.48 12.24 -11.82
CA PHE A 46 -40.07 13.11 -12.82
C PHE A 46 -40.94 12.31 -13.81
N LEU A 47 -40.42 11.21 -14.34
CA LEU A 47 -41.18 10.35 -15.25
C LEU A 47 -42.42 9.75 -14.57
N SER A 48 -42.31 9.30 -13.32
CA SER A 48 -43.45 8.74 -12.58
C SER A 48 -44.57 9.74 -12.35
N ASN A 49 -44.24 11.03 -12.16
CA ASN A 49 -45.22 12.06 -11.82
C ASN A 49 -45.80 12.81 -13.03
N PHE A 50 -45.03 12.92 -14.12
CA PHE A 50 -45.37 13.80 -15.25
C PHE A 50 -45.47 13.07 -16.59
N SER A 51 -45.00 11.83 -16.70
CA SER A 51 -45.14 11.04 -17.92
C SER A 51 -46.49 10.30 -17.93
N GLN A 52 -46.99 10.02 -19.13
CA GLN A 52 -48.10 9.08 -19.36
C GLN A 52 -47.57 7.81 -20.06
N PRO A 53 -46.75 7.00 -19.38
CA PRO A 53 -46.15 5.82 -19.99
C PRO A 53 -47.21 4.76 -20.25
N ASN A 54 -47.12 4.12 -21.41
CA ASN A 54 -48.08 3.13 -21.89
C ASN A 54 -47.40 1.76 -22.08
N GLY A 55 -48.13 0.70 -21.70
CA GLY A 55 -47.74 -0.71 -21.86
C GLY A 55 -46.28 -1.01 -21.49
N GLU A 56 -45.46 -1.17 -22.51
CA GLU A 56 -44.03 -1.51 -22.42
C GLU A 56 -43.18 -0.48 -21.67
N GLN A 57 -43.51 0.81 -21.79
CA GLN A 57 -42.76 1.88 -21.12
C GLN A 57 -42.97 1.85 -19.61
N LEU A 58 -44.20 1.54 -19.18
CA LEU A 58 -44.54 1.41 -17.76
C LEU A 58 -43.78 0.22 -17.15
N TYR A 59 -43.70 -0.89 -17.89
CA TYR A 59 -42.91 -2.06 -17.48
C TYR A 59 -41.42 -1.73 -17.35
N TYR A 60 -40.84 -1.03 -18.31
CA TYR A 60 -39.43 -0.62 -18.22
C TYR A 60 -39.19 0.36 -17.06
N LEU A 61 -40.10 1.31 -16.82
CA LEU A 61 -40.00 2.25 -15.71
C LEU A 61 -40.06 1.52 -14.35
N ALA A 62 -40.95 0.54 -14.19
CA ALA A 62 -41.05 -0.27 -12.99
C ALA A 62 -39.78 -1.12 -12.75
N ASN A 63 -39.20 -1.70 -13.81
CA ASN A 63 -37.93 -2.43 -13.72
C ASN A 63 -36.76 -1.51 -13.38
N LEU A 64 -36.73 -0.29 -13.94
CA LEU A 64 -35.70 0.69 -13.64
C LEU A 64 -35.79 1.17 -12.19
N ASP A 65 -36.99 1.47 -11.71
CA ASP A 65 -37.26 1.81 -10.31
C ASP A 65 -36.85 0.67 -9.36
N SER A 66 -37.19 -0.57 -9.71
CA SER A 66 -36.79 -1.77 -8.96
C SER A 66 -35.27 -1.95 -8.94
N ALA A 67 -34.59 -1.72 -10.06
CA ALA A 67 -33.13 -1.81 -10.15
C ALA A 67 -32.45 -0.76 -9.27
N VAL A 68 -32.94 0.49 -9.27
CA VAL A 68 -32.39 1.55 -8.41
C VAL A 68 -32.61 1.24 -6.93
N ARG A 69 -33.81 0.77 -6.57
CA ARG A 69 -34.10 0.36 -5.20
C ARG A 69 -33.22 -0.80 -4.75
N PHE A 70 -33.02 -1.80 -5.60
CA PHE A 70 -32.14 -2.93 -5.33
C PHE A 70 -30.71 -2.47 -5.08
N ILE A 71 -30.17 -1.58 -5.92
CA ILE A 71 -28.83 -1.02 -5.73
C ILE A 71 -28.73 -0.23 -4.42
N GLY A 72 -29.76 0.54 -4.07
CA GLY A 72 -29.79 1.35 -2.84
C GLY A 72 -29.90 0.54 -1.55
N LEU A 73 -30.46 -0.67 -1.63
CA LEU A 73 -30.65 -1.59 -0.50
C LEU A 73 -29.75 -2.84 -0.60
N LEU A 74 -28.67 -2.76 -1.37
CA LEU A 74 -27.83 -3.92 -1.67
C LEU A 74 -27.07 -4.38 -0.43
N GLU A 75 -27.24 -5.66 -0.09
CA GLU A 75 -26.53 -6.33 1.01
C GLU A 75 -25.86 -7.63 0.54
N ALA A 76 -24.99 -8.19 1.38
CA ALA A 76 -24.20 -9.39 1.08
C ALA A 76 -25.06 -10.60 0.66
N GLU A 77 -26.19 -10.81 1.35
CA GLU A 77 -27.12 -11.92 1.08
C GLU A 77 -27.73 -11.89 -0.32
N HIS A 78 -28.00 -10.70 -0.85
CA HIS A 78 -28.57 -10.50 -2.19
C HIS A 78 -27.63 -10.96 -3.31
N LEU A 79 -26.33 -10.97 -3.03
CA LEU A 79 -25.29 -11.42 -3.96
C LEU A 79 -24.83 -12.85 -3.67
N GLY A 80 -25.36 -13.50 -2.63
CA GLY A 80 -24.88 -14.79 -2.15
C GLY A 80 -23.43 -14.75 -1.67
N LEU A 81 -23.01 -13.62 -1.09
CA LEU A 81 -21.67 -13.40 -0.53
C LEU A 81 -21.71 -13.44 1.00
N SER A 82 -20.56 -13.72 1.62
CA SER A 82 -20.40 -13.52 3.06
C SER A 82 -20.34 -12.02 3.38
N SER A 83 -20.73 -11.62 4.59
CA SER A 83 -20.63 -10.21 5.03
C SER A 83 -19.19 -9.70 4.97
N ASN A 84 -18.21 -10.58 5.22
CA ASN A 84 -16.79 -10.25 5.11
C ASN A 84 -16.40 -9.93 3.67
N ASP A 85 -16.68 -10.82 2.72
CA ASP A 85 -16.37 -10.65 1.30
C ASP A 85 -17.02 -9.38 0.75
N PHE A 86 -18.30 -9.16 1.07
CA PHE A 86 -19.01 -7.95 0.69
C PHE A 86 -18.34 -6.68 1.22
N SER A 87 -17.93 -6.68 2.50
CA SER A 87 -17.24 -5.54 3.10
C SER A 87 -15.89 -5.25 2.45
N LEU A 88 -15.16 -6.29 2.03
CA LEU A 88 -13.89 -6.16 1.34
C LEU A 88 -14.08 -5.58 -0.06
N TYR A 89 -15.09 -6.04 -0.81
CA TYR A 89 -15.46 -5.44 -2.10
C TYR A 89 -15.87 -3.98 -1.99
N MET A 90 -16.65 -3.63 -0.95
CA MET A 90 -17.07 -2.24 -0.73
C MET A 90 -15.91 -1.31 -0.36
N ARG A 91 -14.82 -1.84 0.21
CA ARG A 91 -13.56 -1.10 0.44
C ARG A 91 -12.70 -0.97 -0.82
N GLY A 92 -13.03 -1.68 -1.89
CA GLY A 92 -12.24 -1.71 -3.12
C GLY A 92 -11.02 -2.64 -3.05
N GLU A 93 -10.98 -3.53 -2.06
CA GLU A 93 -9.89 -4.50 -1.93
C GLU A 93 -10.04 -5.62 -2.99
N PRO A 94 -8.93 -6.05 -3.64
CA PRO A 94 -8.96 -7.14 -4.60
C PRO A 94 -9.09 -8.48 -3.87
N VAL A 95 -10.32 -8.92 -3.65
CA VAL A 95 -10.60 -10.19 -2.97
C VAL A 95 -11.22 -11.19 -3.93
N LEU A 96 -10.77 -12.44 -3.87
CA LEU A 96 -11.41 -13.55 -4.57
C LEU A 96 -12.65 -13.97 -3.77
N PRO A 97 -13.85 -14.05 -4.37
CA PRO A 97 -15.03 -14.38 -3.60
C PRO A 97 -14.87 -15.81 -3.05
N SER A 98 -15.19 -16.04 -1.78
CA SER A 98 -15.00 -17.34 -1.12
C SER A 98 -15.70 -18.48 -1.89
N LYS A 99 -16.81 -18.16 -2.55
CA LYS A 99 -17.58 -19.08 -3.41
C LYS A 99 -16.83 -19.53 -4.67
N PHE A 100 -15.93 -18.70 -5.21
CA PHE A 100 -15.09 -19.05 -6.34
C PHE A 100 -13.90 -19.89 -5.91
N VAL A 101 -13.36 -19.69 -4.70
CA VAL A 101 -12.28 -20.52 -4.14
C VAL A 101 -12.67 -22.01 -4.16
N SER A 102 -13.88 -22.36 -3.73
CA SER A 102 -14.37 -23.74 -3.78
C SER A 102 -14.55 -24.30 -5.19
N LEU A 103 -14.81 -23.43 -6.17
CA LEU A 103 -14.97 -23.82 -7.57
C LEU A 103 -13.62 -24.14 -8.22
N PHE A 104 -12.57 -23.44 -7.80
CA PHE A 104 -11.20 -23.79 -8.15
C PHE A 104 -10.83 -25.13 -7.52
N ASP A 105 -11.13 -25.38 -6.25
CA ASP A 105 -10.72 -26.63 -5.59
C ASP A 105 -11.26 -27.91 -6.25
N TYR A 106 -12.43 -27.87 -6.90
CA TYR A 106 -13.05 -29.05 -7.52
C TYR A 106 -12.64 -29.35 -8.97
N SER A 107 -12.04 -28.40 -9.71
CA SER A 107 -11.84 -28.52 -11.16
C SER A 107 -10.36 -28.65 -11.59
N LEU A 108 -9.42 -28.73 -10.65
CA LEU A 108 -8.01 -28.32 -10.88
C LEU A 108 -6.95 -29.42 -10.75
N GLU A 109 -7.08 -30.51 -11.50
CA GLU A 109 -5.92 -31.41 -11.68
C GLU A 109 -5.05 -31.09 -12.90
N ASN A 110 -5.45 -30.23 -13.85
CA ASN A 110 -4.83 -30.26 -15.19
C ASN A 110 -4.40 -28.95 -15.87
N ASP A 111 -4.29 -27.80 -15.18
CA ASP A 111 -3.90 -26.54 -15.87
C ASP A 111 -2.62 -25.88 -15.32
N SER A 112 -1.62 -25.72 -16.20
CA SER A 112 -0.27 -25.25 -15.86
C SER A 112 -0.25 -23.81 -15.33
N ASN A 113 -1.16 -22.97 -15.81
CA ASN A 113 -1.29 -21.58 -15.37
C ASN A 113 -1.71 -21.49 -13.90
N ILE A 114 -2.51 -22.45 -13.42
CA ILE A 114 -2.99 -22.43 -12.04
C ILE A 114 -1.97 -22.99 -11.06
N GLN A 115 -1.13 -23.94 -11.49
CA GLN A 115 0.05 -24.33 -10.71
C GLN A 115 1.01 -23.15 -10.52
N GLN A 116 1.19 -22.31 -11.55
CA GLN A 116 1.96 -21.07 -11.42
C GLN A 116 1.31 -20.09 -10.43
N LEU A 117 -0.01 -19.88 -10.50
CA LEU A 117 -0.72 -19.03 -9.54
C LEU A 117 -0.61 -19.55 -8.10
N ARG A 118 -0.66 -20.87 -7.89
CA ARG A 118 -0.47 -21.48 -6.56
C ARG A 118 0.93 -21.23 -6.03
N LYS A 119 1.95 -21.36 -6.89
CA LYS A 119 3.34 -21.06 -6.55
C LYS A 119 3.52 -19.58 -6.17
N ILE A 120 2.91 -18.69 -6.94
CA ILE A 120 2.93 -17.25 -6.67
C ILE A 120 2.26 -16.95 -5.31
N SER A 121 1.10 -17.53 -5.04
CA SER A 121 0.39 -17.35 -3.75
C SER A 121 1.22 -17.82 -2.55
N LEU A 122 1.86 -18.98 -2.65
CA LEU A 122 2.78 -19.48 -1.61
C LEU A 122 3.98 -18.54 -1.41
N GLN A 123 4.53 -17.98 -2.50
CA GLN A 123 5.61 -17.01 -2.41
C GLN A 123 5.17 -15.72 -1.70
N TYR A 124 3.97 -15.22 -1.98
CA TYR A 124 3.44 -14.04 -1.29
C TYR A 124 3.32 -14.25 0.22
N SER A 125 2.76 -15.38 0.65
CA SER A 125 2.66 -15.71 2.09
C SER A 125 4.03 -15.80 2.76
N GLN A 126 5.04 -16.33 2.07
CA GLN A 126 6.39 -16.42 2.61
C GLN A 126 7.09 -15.06 2.68
N ILE A 127 6.84 -14.16 1.72
CA ILE A 127 7.31 -12.78 1.74
C ILE A 127 6.68 -12.03 2.91
N GLU A 128 5.38 -12.17 3.11
CA GLU A 128 4.64 -11.51 4.19
C GLU A 128 5.20 -11.90 5.57
N HIS A 129 5.35 -13.21 5.82
CA HIS A 129 6.00 -13.71 7.04
C HIS A 129 7.43 -13.17 7.22
N ASN A 130 8.21 -13.07 6.13
CA ASN A 130 9.57 -12.52 6.20
C ASN A 130 9.57 -11.01 6.50
N CYS A 131 8.60 -10.27 5.99
CA CYS A 131 8.42 -8.85 6.30
C CYS A 131 8.05 -8.64 7.78
N GLU A 132 7.13 -9.45 8.32
CA GLU A 132 6.77 -9.42 9.73
C GLU A 132 7.97 -9.71 10.61
N LYS A 133 8.70 -10.80 10.32
CA LYS A 133 9.91 -11.17 11.06
C LYS A 133 11.01 -10.11 10.96
N PHE A 134 11.18 -9.48 9.80
CA PHE A 134 12.12 -8.38 9.65
C PHE A 134 11.71 -7.17 10.50
N ASN A 135 10.41 -6.85 10.54
CA ASN A 135 9.89 -5.77 11.37
C ASN A 135 10.14 -6.02 12.87
N GLU A 136 9.91 -7.24 13.35
CA GLU A 136 10.25 -7.65 14.71
C GLU A 136 11.76 -7.51 15.01
N ASN A 137 12.61 -7.97 14.08
CA ASN A 137 14.06 -7.85 14.24
C ASN A 137 14.52 -6.39 14.31
N ILE A 138 13.92 -5.49 13.51
CA ILE A 138 14.22 -4.05 13.54
C ILE A 138 13.78 -3.43 14.87
N LEU A 139 12.64 -3.84 15.42
CA LEU A 139 12.18 -3.39 16.73
C LEU A 139 13.16 -3.81 17.84
N ASP A 140 13.56 -5.08 17.88
CA ASP A 140 14.52 -5.59 18.86
C ASP A 140 15.89 -4.88 18.74
N PHE A 141 16.37 -4.67 17.51
CA PHE A 141 17.61 -3.94 17.27
C PHE A 141 17.56 -2.51 17.81
N ASN A 142 16.49 -1.77 17.50
CA ASN A 142 16.30 -0.40 18.00
C ASN A 142 16.24 -0.36 19.54
N GLN A 143 15.58 -1.34 20.15
CA GLN A 143 15.52 -1.45 21.62
C GLN A 143 16.91 -1.69 22.21
N ARG A 144 17.69 -2.62 21.65
CA ARG A 144 19.07 -2.90 22.11
C ARG A 144 20.01 -1.72 21.94
N LEU A 145 19.91 -1.00 20.82
CA LEU A 145 20.69 0.22 20.60
C LEU A 145 20.35 1.27 21.64
N THR A 146 19.06 1.51 21.87
CA THR A 146 18.58 2.47 22.87
C THR A 146 19.08 2.11 24.25
N GLN A 147 19.03 0.83 24.62
CA GLN A 147 19.54 0.34 25.90
C GLN A 147 21.05 0.56 26.02
N THR A 148 21.82 0.20 25.00
CA THR A 148 23.29 0.36 25.01
C THR A 148 23.69 1.83 25.12
N VAL A 149 23.01 2.72 24.40
CA VAL A 149 23.23 4.18 24.50
C VAL A 149 22.87 4.68 25.90
N THR A 150 21.79 4.17 26.49
CA THR A 150 21.40 4.52 27.86
C THR A 150 22.43 4.05 28.88
N ASP A 151 22.85 2.79 28.82
CA ASP A 151 23.85 2.19 29.71
C ASP A 151 25.19 2.93 29.62
N THR A 152 25.65 3.25 28.41
CA THR A 152 26.90 4.01 28.22
C THR A 152 26.78 5.44 28.75
N ASN A 153 25.63 6.09 28.58
CA ASN A 153 25.37 7.42 29.15
C ASN A 153 25.32 7.37 30.69
N GLU A 154 24.72 6.34 31.28
CA GLU A 154 24.72 6.12 32.73
C GLU A 154 26.11 5.87 33.29
N LEU A 155 26.92 5.03 32.61
CA LEU A 155 28.32 4.79 32.99
C LEU A 155 29.17 6.06 32.88
N LEU A 156 28.95 6.89 31.85
CA LEU A 156 29.60 8.19 31.71
C LEU A 156 29.18 9.14 32.84
N ASN A 157 27.89 9.30 33.12
CA ASN A 157 27.41 10.14 34.23
C ASN A 157 27.90 9.63 35.61
N GLY A 158 27.96 8.30 35.79
CA GLY A 158 28.51 7.66 36.99
C GLY A 158 30.03 7.86 37.15
N SER A 159 30.77 8.01 36.05
CA SER A 159 32.20 8.35 36.11
C SER A 159 32.45 9.84 36.35
N TYR A 160 31.60 10.74 35.83
CA TYR A 160 31.65 12.17 36.16
C TYR A 160 31.36 12.44 37.65
N THR A 161 30.42 11.73 38.27
CA THR A 161 30.15 11.85 39.72
C THR A 161 31.29 11.34 40.60
N ARG A 162 32.19 10.49 40.07
CA ARG A 162 33.40 10.01 40.75
C ARG A 162 34.55 11.02 40.74
N TYR A 163 34.55 11.96 39.80
CA TYR A 163 35.51 13.05 39.71
C TYR A 163 34.82 14.39 40.01
N SER A 164 34.43 14.60 41.28
CA SER A 164 33.88 15.87 41.77
C SER A 164 34.92 17.00 41.90
N TYR A 165 36.17 16.78 41.48
CA TYR A 165 37.29 17.72 41.61
C TYR A 165 37.70 18.36 40.26
N PHE A 166 36.73 18.73 39.42
CA PHE A 166 37.01 19.55 38.23
C PHE A 166 36.23 20.88 38.17
N GLU A 167 35.37 21.17 39.13
CA GLU A 167 34.71 22.48 39.23
C GLU A 167 35.64 23.61 39.74
N GLN A 168 36.89 23.32 40.05
CA GLN A 168 37.86 24.28 40.60
C GLN A 168 39.10 24.46 39.71
N ILE A 169 38.93 24.58 38.39
CA ILE A 169 39.97 25.26 37.59
C ILE A 169 39.81 26.76 37.87
N PRO A 170 40.78 27.44 38.49
CA PRO A 170 40.67 28.88 38.73
C PRO A 170 40.64 29.61 37.39
N GLN A 171 39.58 30.39 37.15
CA GLN A 171 39.57 31.40 36.10
C GLN A 171 40.57 32.51 36.47
N ALA A 172 41.82 32.37 36.04
CA ALA A 172 42.81 33.44 36.03
C ALA A 172 43.12 33.68 34.53
N ILE A 173 42.91 34.84 33.90
CA ILE A 173 43.00 36.24 34.33
C ILE A 173 42.00 37.06 33.49
N LYS A 174 41.23 37.95 34.12
CA LYS A 174 40.55 39.07 33.43
C LYS A 174 41.34 40.36 33.64
N HIS A 175 41.98 40.86 32.58
CA HIS A 175 42.36 42.26 32.34
C HIS A 175 43.00 42.29 30.94
N GLY A 176 42.74 43.18 30.00
CA GLY A 176 41.91 44.37 29.89
C GLY A 176 42.23 44.94 28.49
N ASN A 177 41.21 45.44 27.79
CA ASN A 177 41.18 46.23 26.56
C ASN A 177 42.47 46.46 25.71
N ASN A 178 42.26 46.29 24.40
CA ASN A 178 42.99 46.80 23.23
C ASN A 178 44.06 45.87 22.64
N ASP A 179 43.69 45.07 21.64
CA ASP A 179 44.00 45.38 20.24
C ASP A 179 43.65 44.21 19.30
N LYS A 180 43.32 44.60 18.07
CA LYS A 180 43.09 43.73 16.91
C LYS A 180 44.18 42.67 16.79
N LYS A 181 43.81 41.38 16.75
CA LYS A 181 44.37 40.31 15.88
C LYS A 181 43.79 38.96 16.32
N ILE A 182 42.73 38.52 15.66
CA ILE A 182 42.53 37.08 15.44
C ILE A 182 43.55 36.73 14.35
N VAL A 183 44.68 36.14 14.72
CA VAL A 183 45.65 35.61 13.78
C VAL A 183 46.00 34.21 14.23
N ASP A 184 45.66 33.28 13.35
CA ASP A 184 46.05 31.88 13.24
C ASP A 184 47.34 31.49 14.01
N ILE A 185 47.18 30.62 15.00
CA ILE A 185 48.27 29.94 15.73
C ILE A 185 48.31 28.46 15.33
N LEU A 186 48.07 28.15 14.05
CA LEU A 186 48.19 26.78 13.53
C LEU A 186 49.35 26.61 12.54
N ASP A 187 50.19 27.62 12.37
CA ASP A 187 51.30 27.55 11.43
C ASP A 187 52.55 28.27 11.96
N GLN A 188 53.23 27.66 12.94
CA GLN A 188 54.62 27.99 13.27
C GLN A 188 55.23 26.98 14.26
N SER A 189 55.62 25.82 13.75
CA SER A 189 57.01 25.34 13.85
C SER A 189 57.08 23.90 13.33
N ALA A 190 57.28 23.78 12.01
CA ALA A 190 58.08 22.69 11.50
C ALA A 190 59.50 22.89 12.03
N ALA A 191 59.91 22.07 12.99
CA ALA A 191 61.29 21.87 13.39
C ALA A 191 61.54 20.37 13.37
N ASP A 192 62.20 19.95 12.30
CA ASP A 192 63.00 18.74 12.09
C ASP A 192 62.93 17.68 13.19
N ASN A 193 62.15 16.62 12.95
CA ASN A 193 62.30 15.35 13.64
C ASN A 193 62.88 14.33 12.65
N GLU A 194 64.20 14.19 12.64
CA GLU A 194 65.04 13.29 11.81
C GLU A 194 64.77 11.77 11.99
N TYR A 195 63.68 11.37 12.65
CA TYR A 195 63.36 9.97 12.93
C TYR A 195 61.99 9.50 12.41
N LEU A 196 61.33 10.27 11.55
CA LEU A 196 60.09 9.83 10.91
C LEU A 196 60.41 9.08 9.60
N PRO A 197 59.92 7.84 9.42
CA PRO A 197 60.03 7.16 8.13
C PRO A 197 59.23 7.92 7.05
N GLU A 198 59.72 7.90 5.81
CA GLU A 198 59.06 8.57 4.69
C GLU A 198 57.61 8.07 4.51
N PRO A 199 56.65 8.98 4.25
CA PRO A 199 55.25 8.60 4.07
C PRO A 199 55.09 7.74 2.81
N LEU A 200 54.40 6.60 2.95
CA LEU A 200 54.11 5.69 1.84
C LEU A 200 53.19 6.38 0.82
N SER A 201 53.66 6.52 -0.42
CA SER A 201 52.83 6.97 -1.55
C SER A 201 51.96 5.82 -2.08
N PRO A 202 50.65 6.01 -2.31
CA PRO A 202 49.80 4.98 -2.86
C PRO A 202 50.13 4.70 -4.33
N GLU A 203 50.49 3.46 -4.65
CA GLU A 203 50.69 2.98 -6.02
C GLU A 203 49.40 2.31 -6.53
N ILE A 204 48.83 2.83 -7.62
CA ILE A 204 47.66 2.23 -8.27
C ILE A 204 48.17 1.12 -9.19
N VAL A 205 48.00 -0.14 -8.78
CA VAL A 205 48.31 -1.29 -9.64
C VAL A 205 47.22 -1.42 -10.72
N ILE A 206 47.52 -0.97 -11.93
CA ILE A 206 46.79 -1.32 -13.16
C ILE A 206 47.79 -2.00 -14.11
N GLN A 207 47.55 -3.28 -14.44
CA GLN A 207 47.69 -3.91 -15.77
C GLN A 207 47.60 -5.44 -15.62
N GLN A 208 46.57 -6.07 -16.20
CA GLN A 208 46.53 -6.60 -17.58
C GLN A 208 47.54 -7.74 -17.86
N ASN A 209 46.98 -8.93 -18.08
CA ASN A 209 47.43 -10.03 -18.95
C ASN A 209 48.93 -10.21 -19.22
N ILE A 210 49.49 -11.34 -18.76
CA ILE A 210 50.48 -12.08 -19.54
C ILE A 210 50.07 -13.57 -19.56
N LYS A 211 49.54 -13.97 -20.72
CA LYS A 211 49.58 -15.36 -21.22
C LYS A 211 51.05 -15.75 -21.43
N GLN A 212 51.43 -16.92 -20.98
CA GLN A 212 52.05 -17.98 -21.79
C GLN A 212 52.00 -19.29 -21.02
#